data_AF-A0AAE0YZV4-F1
#
_entry.id   AF-A0AAE0YZV4-F1
#
_cell.length_a   1.000
_cell.length_b   1.000
_cell.length_c   1.000
_cell.angle_alpha   90.00
_cell.angle_beta   90.00
_cell.angle_gamma   90.00
#
_symmetry.space_group_name_H-M   'P 1'
#
loop_
_entity.id
_entity.type
_entity.pdbx_description
1 polymer ?
#
loop_
_entity_poly.entity_id
_entity_poly.type
_entity_poly.pdbx_seq_one_letter_code
_entity_poly.pdbx_strand_id
1 'polypeptide(L)'
;MKCIKRGDVEYTTYIYFTCTLVETWSLKEVQEQEVSTGSQQESAWTTHEASGVEKTTCLPDKLIRKAKGKTAFEETFPRVLPISTFPAPVINNISQNLVILHSTEFNGEEILMQRHQVQIVPITQVTYNHENKSGDYFVYGLERKIHAPDFPTSCSIL
;
A
#
# COMPACT_ATOMS: atom_id res chain seq x y z
N MET A 1 10.59 -20.31 0.22
CA MET A 1 10.06 -20.60 -1.13
C MET A 1 9.61 -22.05 -1.18
N LYS A 2 8.36 -22.33 -1.60
CA LYS A 2 7.85 -23.70 -1.72
C LYS A 2 7.14 -23.81 -3.08
N CYS A 3 7.87 -24.25 -4.10
CA CYS A 3 7.28 -24.53 -5.42
C CYS A 3 6.53 -25.86 -5.32
N ILE A 4 5.23 -25.86 -5.63
CA ILE A 4 4.43 -27.08 -5.74
C ILE A 4 4.18 -27.27 -7.23
N LYS A 5 4.61 -28.40 -7.81
CA LYS A 5 4.32 -28.76 -9.20
C LYS A 5 3.13 -29.72 -9.23
N ARG A 6 2.03 -29.35 -9.87
CA ARG A 6 0.85 -30.20 -10.05
C ARG A 6 0.41 -30.06 -11.52
N GLY A 7 0.97 -30.89 -12.41
CA GLY A 7 0.82 -30.77 -13.88
C GLY A 7 1.79 -29.77 -14.54
N ASP A 8 1.48 -29.32 -15.76
CA ASP A 8 2.24 -28.31 -16.55
C ASP A 8 2.19 -26.87 -15.98
N VAL A 9 1.84 -26.73 -14.70
CA VAL A 9 1.59 -25.47 -14.01
C VAL A 9 2.51 -25.35 -12.79
N GLU A 10 3.25 -24.25 -12.73
CA GLU A 10 4.15 -23.91 -11.62
C GLU A 10 3.58 -22.77 -10.78
N TYR A 11 3.59 -22.94 -9.45
CA TYR A 11 3.07 -21.97 -8.50
C TYR A 11 4.21 -21.40 -7.65
N THR A 12 4.39 -20.08 -7.69
CA THR A 12 5.33 -19.37 -6.83
C THR A 12 4.60 -18.34 -5.98
N THR A 13 4.65 -18.52 -4.66
CA THR A 13 4.06 -17.58 -3.70
C THR A 13 5.09 -16.59 -3.20
N TYR A 14 4.77 -15.31 -3.34
CA TYR A 14 5.50 -14.16 -2.83
C TYR A 14 4.73 -13.49 -1.69
N ILE A 15 5.49 -12.87 -0.80
CA ILE A 15 4.97 -12.07 0.31
C ILE A 15 5.40 -10.65 0.03
N TYR A 16 4.43 -9.76 -0.12
CA TYR A 16 4.68 -8.34 -0.29
C TYR A 16 4.42 -7.61 1.00
N PHE A 17 5.29 -6.65 1.30
CA PHE A 17 5.06 -5.73 2.40
C PHE A 17 4.70 -4.38 1.82
N THR A 18 3.54 -3.87 2.22
CA THR A 18 3.15 -2.48 1.99
C THR A 18 3.40 -1.71 3.27
N CYS A 19 4.11 -0.59 3.18
CA CYS A 19 4.28 0.33 4.28
C CYS A 19 3.45 1.57 3.96
N THR A 20 2.50 1.91 4.82
CA THR A 20 1.62 3.06 4.63
C THR A 20 1.74 3.98 5.83
N LEU A 21 1.92 5.26 5.57
CA LEU A 21 1.88 6.33 6.56
C LEU A 21 0.70 7.24 6.22
N VAL A 22 -0.25 7.33 7.16
CA VAL A 22 -1.43 8.18 7.03
C VAL A 22 -1.38 9.24 8.10
N GLU A 23 -1.58 10.51 7.74
CA GLU A 23 -1.49 11.63 8.67
C GLU A 23 -2.71 12.52 8.56
N THR A 24 -3.25 12.92 9.70
CA THR A 24 -4.36 13.87 9.79
C THR A 24 -3.82 15.21 10.27
N TRP A 25 -4.12 16.27 9.50
CA TRP A 25 -3.63 17.61 9.73
C TRP A 25 -4.78 18.59 9.93
N SER A 26 -4.58 19.60 10.79
CA SER A 26 -5.49 20.74 10.91
C SER A 26 -4.98 21.91 10.08
N LEU A 27 -5.87 22.55 9.32
CA LEU A 27 -5.55 23.84 8.71
C LEU A 27 -5.45 24.90 9.82
N LYS A 28 -4.39 25.72 9.76
CA LYS A 28 -4.34 26.95 10.56
C LYS A 28 -5.30 27.94 9.92
N GLU A 29 -6.16 28.53 10.73
CA GLU A 29 -7.13 29.53 10.27
C GLU A 29 -6.44 30.59 9.41
N VAL A 30 -6.99 30.84 8.23
CA VAL A 30 -6.71 32.05 7.49
C VAL A 30 -7.30 33.19 8.32
N GLN A 31 -6.47 34.14 8.74
CA GLN A 31 -6.93 35.35 9.42
C GLN A 31 -7.92 36.08 8.50
N GLU A 32 -9.21 35.96 8.79
CA GLU A 32 -10.27 36.68 8.09
C GLU A 32 -10.49 38.03 8.78
N GLN A 33 -10.45 39.11 7.99
CA GLN A 33 -10.64 40.48 8.44
C GLN A 33 -12.05 40.69 9.05
N GLU A 34 -12.14 41.57 10.04
CA GLU A 34 -13.36 41.91 10.79
C GLU A 34 -14.56 42.23 9.88
N VAL A 35 -15.57 41.36 9.88
CA VAL A 35 -16.95 41.73 9.55
C VAL A 35 -17.89 41.17 10.61
N SER A 36 -18.65 42.09 11.21
CA SER A 36 -19.51 41.91 12.37
C SER A 36 -20.76 41.05 12.09
N THR A 37 -20.62 39.73 12.10
CA THR A 37 -21.73 38.79 12.36
C THR A 37 -21.13 37.44 12.75
N GLY A 38 -21.60 36.84 13.84
CA GLY A 38 -20.96 35.73 14.56
C GLY A 38 -20.15 34.75 13.70
N SER A 39 -18.84 34.71 13.93
CA SER A 39 -17.90 33.84 13.23
C SER A 39 -18.19 32.38 13.58
N GLN A 40 -18.75 31.64 12.63
CA GLN A 40 -18.71 30.19 12.65
C GLN A 40 -17.31 29.77 12.17
N GLN A 41 -16.50 29.31 13.10
CA GLN A 41 -15.15 28.82 12.84
C GLN A 41 -15.26 27.37 12.35
N GLU A 42 -15.10 27.15 11.05
CA GLU A 42 -15.16 25.82 10.43
C GLU A 42 -13.78 25.16 10.52
N SER A 43 -13.62 24.17 11.41
CA SER A 43 -12.36 23.43 11.53
C SER A 43 -12.21 22.45 10.37
N ALA A 44 -11.43 22.82 9.36
CA ALA A 44 -11.09 21.94 8.24
C ALA A 44 -9.85 21.10 8.58
N TRP A 45 -9.99 19.77 8.44
CA TRP A 45 -8.90 18.81 8.58
C TRP A 45 -8.70 18.05 7.27
N THR A 46 -7.45 17.72 6.96
CA THR A 46 -7.05 16.99 5.75
C THR A 46 -6.32 15.71 6.15
N THR A 47 -6.45 14.66 5.35
CA THR A 47 -5.68 13.42 5.54
C THR A 47 -4.76 13.19 4.36
N HIS A 48 -3.46 13.02 4.65
CA HIS A 48 -2.43 12.70 3.66
C HIS A 48 -2.01 11.24 3.82
N GLU A 49 -1.84 10.54 2.71
CA GLU A 49 -1.41 9.14 2.69
C GLU A 49 -0.23 8.97 1.74
N ALA A 50 0.85 8.38 2.24
CA ALA A 50 1.95 7.88 1.43
C ALA A 50 2.15 6.38 1.67
N SER A 51 2.47 5.67 0.59
CA SER A 51 2.75 4.24 0.66
C SER A 51 3.97 3.84 -0.16
N GLY A 52 4.65 2.79 0.30
CA GLY A 52 5.74 2.12 -0.39
C GLY A 52 5.51 0.62 -0.46
N VAL A 53 6.05 0.00 -1.51
CA VAL A 53 5.93 -1.44 -1.77
C VAL A 53 7.32 -2.00 -2.03
N GLU A 54 7.66 -3.11 -1.38
CA GLU A 54 8.85 -3.89 -1.74
C GLU A 54 8.58 -4.68 -3.02
N LYS A 55 9.24 -4.32 -4.12
CA LYS A 55 8.98 -4.92 -5.44
C LYS A 55 9.78 -6.20 -5.65
N THR A 56 9.10 -7.33 -5.72
CA THR A 56 9.72 -8.66 -5.95
C THR A 56 9.27 -9.37 -7.23
N THR A 57 8.26 -8.87 -7.95
CA THR A 57 7.69 -9.51 -9.16
C THR A 57 7.27 -8.49 -10.21
N CYS A 58 6.79 -8.98 -11.36
CA CYS A 58 6.25 -8.22 -12.47
C CYS A 58 4.85 -7.63 -12.23
N LEU A 59 4.18 -7.98 -11.12
CA LEU A 59 2.87 -7.43 -10.81
C LEU A 59 2.96 -5.92 -10.57
N PRO A 60 2.11 -5.09 -11.21
CA PRO A 60 2.12 -3.64 -11.02
C PRO A 60 1.82 -3.22 -9.58
N ASP A 61 2.66 -2.33 -9.03
CA ASP A 61 2.55 -1.81 -7.66
C ASP A 61 1.17 -1.19 -7.37
N LYS A 62 0.52 -0.59 -8.38
CA LYS A 62 -0.83 -0.01 -8.27
C LYS A 62 -1.89 -1.04 -7.87
N LEU A 63 -1.73 -2.30 -8.30
CA LEU A 63 -2.63 -3.39 -7.93
C LEU A 63 -2.37 -3.85 -6.51
N ILE A 64 -1.09 -3.91 -6.11
CA ILE A 64 -0.64 -4.32 -4.78
C ILE A 64 -1.11 -3.32 -3.72
N ARG A 65 -0.97 -2.02 -3.96
CA ARG A 65 -1.43 -0.95 -3.05
C ARG A 65 -2.94 -0.99 -2.78
N LYS A 66 -3.73 -1.47 -3.75
CA LYS A 66 -5.19 -1.61 -3.64
C LYS A 66 -5.64 -2.97 -3.10
N ALA A 67 -4.70 -3.88 -2.87
CA ALA A 67 -4.99 -5.23 -2.40
C ALA A 67 -5.10 -5.24 -0.87
N LYS A 68 -5.98 -6.07 -0.31
CA LYS A 68 -6.03 -6.24 1.14
C LYS A 68 -4.93 -7.19 1.58
N GLY A 69 -4.11 -6.76 2.54
CA GLY A 69 -3.12 -7.57 3.22
C GLY A 69 -3.51 -7.91 4.65
N LYS A 70 -2.70 -8.76 5.29
CA LYS A 70 -2.73 -8.98 6.73
C LYS A 70 -1.82 -7.96 7.41
N THR A 71 -2.33 -7.19 8.36
CA THR A 71 -1.50 -6.28 9.17
C THR A 71 -0.43 -7.06 9.94
N ALA A 72 0.84 -6.69 9.73
CA ALA A 72 1.99 -7.24 10.44
C ALA A 72 2.50 -6.29 11.53
N PHE A 73 2.37 -4.99 11.29
CA PHE A 73 2.71 -3.93 12.23
C PHE A 73 1.72 -2.79 12.05
N GLU A 74 1.30 -2.18 13.15
CA GLU A 74 0.47 -0.99 13.16
C GLU A 74 0.74 -0.20 14.43
N GLU A 75 0.96 1.09 14.28
CA GLU A 75 1.07 2.03 15.38
C GLU A 75 0.38 3.34 15.01
N THR A 76 -0.16 4.02 16.02
CA THR A 76 -0.84 5.29 15.83
C THR A 76 -0.43 6.22 16.95
N PHE A 77 0.23 7.32 16.61
CA PHE A 77 0.76 8.31 17.54
C PHE A 77 0.63 9.71 16.93
N PRO A 78 0.62 10.79 17.75
CA PRO A 78 0.70 12.15 17.22
C PRO A 78 1.88 12.36 16.27
N ARG A 79 2.99 11.66 16.55
CA ARG A 79 4.12 11.54 15.63
C ARG A 79 4.73 10.15 15.74
N VAL A 80 4.86 9.46 14.62
CA VAL A 80 5.47 8.12 14.55
C VAL A 80 6.96 8.22 14.24
N LEU A 81 7.71 7.18 14.62
CA LEU A 81 9.12 7.06 14.27
C LEU A 81 9.28 6.08 13.08
N PRO A 82 10.39 6.17 12.34
CA PRO A 82 10.72 5.15 11.35
C PRO A 82 10.87 3.77 12.00
N ILE A 83 10.34 2.76 11.33
CA ILE A 83 10.50 1.37 11.73
C ILE A 83 11.95 0.96 11.44
N SER A 84 12.67 0.49 12.46
CA SER A 84 14.08 0.10 12.35
C SER A 84 14.35 -1.38 12.66
N THR A 85 13.37 -2.06 13.26
CA THR A 85 13.50 -3.44 13.77
C THR A 85 12.72 -4.45 12.95
N PHE A 86 12.14 -4.06 11.82
CA PHE A 86 11.38 -4.99 10.99
C PHE A 86 12.31 -6.03 10.35
N PRO A 87 11.91 -7.32 10.26
CA PRO A 87 12.76 -8.36 9.69
C PRO A 87 13.15 -8.14 8.23
N ALA A 88 12.35 -7.40 7.46
CA ALA A 88 12.67 -7.04 6.08
C ALA A 88 13.35 -5.65 6.04
N PRO A 89 14.67 -5.56 5.72
CA PRO A 89 15.41 -4.30 5.78
C PRO A 89 14.93 -3.26 4.76
N VAL A 90 14.39 -3.71 3.63
CA VAL A 90 13.78 -2.82 2.61
C VAL A 90 12.60 -2.06 3.22
N ILE A 91 11.84 -2.66 4.13
CA ILE A 91 10.72 -2.01 4.80
C ILE A 91 11.19 -0.96 5.79
N ASN A 92 12.29 -1.19 6.50
CA ASN A 92 12.87 -0.16 7.35
C ASN A 92 13.29 1.08 6.53
N ASN A 93 13.89 0.86 5.34
CA ASN A 93 14.26 1.96 4.46
C ASN A 93 13.04 2.71 3.88
N ILE A 94 12.02 1.97 3.41
CA ILE A 94 10.77 2.57 2.93
C ILE A 94 10.12 3.38 4.05
N SER A 95 10.03 2.82 5.26
CA SER A 95 9.48 3.47 6.44
C SER A 95 10.21 4.78 6.77
N GLN A 96 11.55 4.78 6.74
CA GLN A 96 12.36 5.97 6.92
C GLN A 96 12.08 7.05 5.86
N ASN A 97 11.98 6.66 4.59
CA ASN A 97 11.69 7.59 3.50
C ASN A 97 10.29 8.20 3.64
N LEU A 98 9.28 7.41 4.05
CA LEU A 98 7.91 7.89 4.25
C LEU A 98 7.84 8.94 5.38
N VAL A 99 8.50 8.67 6.51
CA VAL A 99 8.53 9.60 7.64
C VAL A 99 9.26 10.90 7.27
N ILE A 100 10.38 10.81 6.54
CA ILE A 100 11.11 11.99 6.05
C ILE A 100 10.24 12.80 5.09
N LEU A 101 9.63 12.13 4.10
CA LEU A 101 8.76 12.76 3.10
C LEU A 101 7.68 13.61 3.79
N HIS A 102 6.87 13.00 4.65
CA HIS A 102 5.80 13.69 5.35
C HIS A 102 6.29 14.81 6.28
N SER A 103 7.47 14.66 6.89
CA SER A 103 8.05 15.73 7.71
C SER A 103 8.46 16.98 6.93
N THR A 104 8.61 16.87 5.61
CA THR A 104 9.10 17.95 4.73
C THR A 104 8.07 18.48 3.75
N GLU A 105 7.08 17.67 3.38
CA GLU A 105 6.12 17.97 2.31
C GLU A 105 5.01 18.94 2.77
N PHE A 106 4.62 18.90 4.04
CA PHE A 106 3.45 19.63 4.57
C PHE A 106 3.83 20.80 5.49
N ASN A 107 4.58 21.76 4.96
CA ASN A 107 4.98 22.96 5.71
C ASN A 107 3.78 23.90 5.93
N GLY A 108 3.37 24.10 7.18
CA GLY A 108 2.34 25.08 7.58
C GLY A 108 1.08 24.48 8.19
N GLU A 109 0.90 23.17 8.04
CA GLU A 109 -0.17 22.42 8.70
C GLU A 109 0.29 21.95 10.11
N GLU A 110 -0.64 21.55 10.99
CA GLU A 110 -0.31 20.89 12.26
C GLU A 110 -0.73 19.42 12.27
N ILE A 111 0.19 18.52 12.63
CA ILE A 111 -0.03 17.08 12.71
C ILE A 111 -0.86 16.77 13.95
N LEU A 112 -2.05 16.22 13.76
CA LEU A 112 -2.89 15.75 14.85
C LEU A 112 -2.53 14.31 15.22
N MET A 113 -2.51 13.43 14.22
CA MET A 113 -2.29 12.00 14.38
C MET A 113 -1.63 11.41 13.14
N GLN A 114 -0.73 10.45 13.35
CA GLN A 114 -0.10 9.66 12.29
C GLN A 114 -0.30 8.17 12.58
N ARG A 115 -0.68 7.41 11.56
CA ARG A 115 -0.77 5.95 11.61
C ARG A 115 0.25 5.35 10.66
N HIS A 116 1.16 4.56 11.22
CA HIS A 116 2.14 3.79 10.47
C HIS A 116 1.70 2.33 10.44
N GLN A 117 1.63 1.75 9.25
CA GLN A 117 1.16 0.38 9.09
C GLN A 117 2.04 -0.37 8.10
N VAL A 118 2.38 -1.62 8.44
CA VAL A 118 2.97 -2.59 7.52
C VAL A 118 1.95 -3.70 7.29
N GLN A 119 1.53 -3.91 6.05
CA GLN A 119 0.66 -5.02 5.67
C GLN A 119 1.39 -6.04 4.80
N ILE A 120 1.07 -7.30 5.03
CA ILE A 120 1.54 -8.44 4.26
C ILE A 120 0.48 -8.81 3.23
N VAL A 121 0.78 -8.63 1.96
CA VAL A 121 -0.10 -9.02 0.84
C VAL A 121 0.40 -10.36 0.27
N PRO A 122 -0.41 -11.44 0.36
CA PRO A 122 -0.06 -12.70 -0.28
C PRO A 122 -0.26 -12.57 -1.80
N ILE A 123 0.75 -12.98 -2.58
CA ILE A 123 0.69 -12.98 -4.04
C ILE A 123 1.15 -14.34 -4.54
N THR A 124 0.39 -14.94 -5.44
CA THR A 124 0.75 -16.20 -6.09
C THR A 124 0.85 -15.94 -7.59
N GLN A 125 2.05 -16.08 -8.13
CA GLN A 125 2.28 -16.14 -9.56
C GLN A 125 2.05 -17.59 -9.99
N VAL A 126 1.26 -17.74 -11.05
CA VAL A 126 0.99 -19.02 -11.67
C VAL A 126 1.45 -18.94 -13.11
N THR A 127 2.44 -19.75 -13.43
CA THR A 127 2.94 -19.92 -14.79
C THR A 127 2.27 -21.16 -15.37
N TYR A 128 1.54 -20.99 -16.46
CA TYR A 128 0.88 -22.09 -17.16
C TYR A 128 1.51 -22.30 -18.53
N ASN A 129 1.52 -23.56 -18.97
CA ASN A 129 1.83 -23.94 -20.34
C ASN A 129 0.64 -24.71 -20.91
N HIS A 130 0.04 -24.22 -21.99
CA HIS A 130 -1.09 -24.86 -22.65
C HIS A 130 -0.98 -24.72 -24.17
N GLU A 131 -0.92 -25.85 -24.89
CA GLU A 131 -0.97 -25.91 -26.37
C GLU A 131 -0.08 -24.85 -27.08
N ASN A 132 1.20 -24.76 -26.70
CA ASN A 132 2.21 -23.79 -27.15
C ASN A 132 2.02 -22.32 -26.70
N LYS A 133 1.08 -22.04 -25.79
CA LYS A 133 0.96 -20.75 -25.12
C LYS A 133 1.43 -20.89 -23.68
N SER A 134 2.51 -20.19 -23.35
CA SER A 134 2.95 -19.97 -21.97
C SER A 134 2.53 -18.58 -21.52
N GLY A 135 2.07 -18.44 -20.29
CA GLY A 135 1.72 -17.14 -19.74
C GLY A 135 1.71 -17.16 -18.23
N ASP A 136 1.68 -15.96 -17.66
CA ASP A 136 1.60 -15.77 -16.22
C ASP A 136 0.26 -15.14 -15.85
N TYR A 137 -0.31 -15.62 -14.75
CA TYR A 137 -1.34 -14.89 -14.05
C TYR A 137 -1.03 -14.79 -12.56
N PHE A 138 -1.51 -13.73 -11.95
CA PHE A 138 -1.25 -13.39 -10.57
C PHE A 138 -2.55 -13.44 -9.79
N VAL A 139 -2.56 -14.19 -8.70
CA VAL A 139 -3.62 -14.14 -7.69
C VAL A 139 -3.06 -13.38 -6.49
N TYR A 140 -3.71 -12.30 -6.09
CA TYR A 140 -3.16 -11.40 -5.06
C TYR A 140 -4.23 -10.87 -4.10
N GLY A 141 -3.76 -10.51 -2.91
CA GLY A 141 -4.61 -9.99 -1.83
C GLY A 141 -5.40 -11.09 -1.12
N LEU A 142 -5.91 -10.75 0.06
CA LEU A 142 -6.81 -11.62 0.82
C LEU A 142 -8.16 -11.82 0.10
N GLU A 143 -8.54 -10.86 -0.75
CA GLU A 143 -9.70 -10.95 -1.63
C GLU A 143 -9.50 -11.85 -2.86
N ARG A 144 -8.29 -12.37 -3.09
CA ARG A 144 -7.95 -13.27 -4.21
C ARG A 144 -8.28 -12.67 -5.58
N LYS A 145 -7.93 -11.39 -5.79
CA LYS A 145 -8.03 -10.75 -7.11
C LYS A 145 -7.10 -11.44 -8.10
N ILE A 146 -7.50 -11.45 -9.37
CA ILE A 146 -6.74 -12.06 -10.45
C ILE A 146 -6.27 -10.97 -11.41
N HIS A 147 -5.00 -11.00 -11.79
CA HIS A 147 -4.45 -10.20 -12.88
C HIS A 147 -3.80 -11.15 -13.89
N ALA A 148 -4.39 -11.25 -15.08
CA ALA A 148 -3.98 -12.19 -16.10
C ALA A 148 -3.88 -11.46 -17.46
N PRO A 149 -2.78 -10.72 -17.70
CA PRO A 149 -2.62 -9.95 -18.94
C PRO A 149 -2.46 -10.85 -20.17
N ASP A 150 -1.86 -12.03 -19.99
CA ASP A 150 -1.55 -12.98 -21.07
C ASP A 150 -2.67 -14.00 -21.31
N PHE A 151 -3.77 -13.91 -20.55
CA PHE A 151 -4.86 -14.88 -20.65
C PHE A 151 -5.67 -14.64 -21.93
N PRO A 152 -5.89 -15.68 -22.76
CA PRO A 152 -6.68 -15.53 -23.97
C PRO A 152 -8.13 -15.17 -23.60
N THR A 153 -8.56 -13.98 -24.00
CA THR A 153 -9.89 -13.38 -23.73
C THR A 153 -11.07 -14.20 -24.28
N SER A 154 -10.81 -15.28 -25.03
CA SER A 154 -11.82 -16.13 -25.67
C SER A 154 -12.48 -17.15 -24.73
N CYS A 155 -12.05 -17.28 -23.47
CA CYS A 155 -12.76 -18.10 -22.49
C CYS A 155 -13.64 -17.23 -21.59
N SER A 156 -14.87 -16.98 -22.05
CA SER A 156 -15.98 -16.65 -21.15
C SER A 156 -16.41 -17.93 -20.44
N ILE A 157 -16.26 -17.98 -19.12
CA ILE A 157 -16.93 -19.00 -18.30
C ILE A 157 -18.43 -18.74 -18.46
N LEU A 158 -19.10 -19.63 -19.19
CA LEU A 158 -20.57 -19.75 -19.21
C LEU A 158 -21.06 -20.39 -17.92
#